data_AF-A0AAV4L6R1-F1
#
_entry.id   AF-A0AAV4L6R1-F1
#
_cell.length_a   1.000
_cell.length_b   1.000
_cell.length_c   1.000
_cell.angle_alpha   90.00
_cell.angle_beta   90.00
_cell.angle_gamma   90.00
#
_symmetry.space_group_name_H-M   'P 1'
#
loop_
_entity.id
_entity.type
_entity.pdbx_description
1 polymer ?
#
loop_
_entity_poly.entity_id
_entity_poly.type
_entity_poly.pdbx_seq_one_letter_code
_entity_poly.pdbx_strand_id
1 'polypeptide(L)'
;MGYGMKSVVEILGKDDGNIIKQGERETKRSCSLGLEFLLRKGTPKSLTEDGTPCFPEAPALTIYVVDYAGSEDDVLPSAQTQGVSAKSDEAWFEKNLKHTLPRASDLDKLCVLLHCKNMTIASTVEFMMNGSASVNEFSARYAELPAAQISKTDLQEMMPDVSKSALDSIAETLKKYYHNQYNHYKELVQSGVTKELSRGILPTSQHTEFYTKLSLFHLIKFLQIYGEDPLMNPAIAQLEIIFNLAYPKIYKLFKGGALKASEKLWADFVRNDGKKQTTYRLNSDNVEQLFEEKQIISHENETPLDGHKCWVKITDYLGTIKTPYQAVGMSFGVEENPSSEKTVESLINLLISLGHGSPFELPTLFFTSKVPFFVFRHLIRHRTMGIYQWSFVDDRYVPTVRAETGKELSKMAQTESESYGEMSYSESQKGCLELRKLGLPEDLCSLIYPVNRYVEFSGRVDIHNLVHFLALRTNPAAQYETRMFAKALKGLFEQWVPAIYKAFVANKRLQDDKKLEKAA
;
A
#
# COMPACT_ATOMS: atom_id res chain seq x y z
N MET A 1 15.64 -35.44 7.06
CA MET A 1 14.50 -36.37 7.04
C MET A 1 13.36 -35.67 6.33
N GLY A 2 13.07 -36.09 5.09
CA GLY A 2 12.06 -35.48 4.25
C GLY A 2 10.66 -35.94 4.62
N TYR A 3 9.70 -35.01 4.64
CA TYR A 3 8.29 -35.32 4.70
C TYR A 3 7.72 -35.23 3.29
N GLY A 4 7.49 -36.39 2.67
CA GLY A 4 6.81 -36.51 1.39
C GLY A 4 5.31 -36.26 1.55
N MET A 5 4.76 -35.42 0.68
CA MET A 5 3.31 -35.33 0.44
C MET A 5 2.85 -36.64 -0.22
N LYS A 6 1.94 -37.36 0.44
CA LYS A 6 1.10 -38.37 -0.23
C LYS A 6 -0.19 -37.68 -0.69
N SER A 7 -0.44 -37.76 -1.99
CA SER A 7 -1.71 -37.47 -2.65
C SER A 7 -2.80 -38.41 -2.10
N VAL A 8 -3.97 -37.85 -1.75
CA VAL A 8 -5.19 -38.64 -1.54
C VAL A 8 -6.15 -38.31 -2.67
N VAL A 9 -6.27 -39.26 -3.59
CA VAL A 9 -7.31 -39.38 -4.60
C VAL A 9 -8.28 -40.46 -4.09
N GLU A 10 -9.57 -40.30 -4.42
CA GLU A 10 -10.73 -41.15 -4.10
C GLU A 10 -11.37 -40.97 -2.71
N ILE A 11 -12.63 -40.51 -2.70
CA ILE A 11 -13.82 -41.34 -2.40
C ILE A 11 -15.08 -40.46 -2.62
N LEU A 12 -15.91 -40.83 -3.60
CA LEU A 12 -17.36 -40.63 -3.54
C LEU A 12 -18.02 -41.93 -3.98
N GLY A 13 -18.78 -42.53 -3.06
CA GLY A 13 -19.59 -43.71 -3.32
C GLY A 13 -20.65 -43.90 -2.23
N LYS A 14 -21.86 -43.40 -2.54
CA LYS A 14 -23.23 -43.80 -2.12
C LYS A 14 -23.58 -44.08 -0.64
N ASP A 15 -24.64 -43.37 -0.22
CA ASP A 15 -25.77 -43.74 0.66
C ASP A 15 -25.63 -44.98 1.58
N ASP A 16 -25.75 -44.77 2.89
CA ASP A 16 -26.90 -45.23 3.70
C ASP A 16 -26.67 -44.95 5.21
N GLY A 17 -27.76 -44.73 5.94
CA GLY A 17 -27.78 -44.07 7.25
C GLY A 17 -27.01 -44.72 8.41
N ASN A 18 -26.48 -43.87 9.28
CA ASN A 18 -26.77 -43.86 10.72
C ASN A 18 -26.04 -42.70 11.41
N ILE A 19 -26.80 -41.86 12.12
CA ILE A 19 -26.26 -40.82 12.99
C ILE A 19 -25.74 -41.50 14.26
N ILE A 20 -24.43 -41.49 14.46
CA ILE A 20 -23.84 -41.65 15.81
C ILE A 20 -23.32 -40.29 16.23
N LYS A 21 -24.04 -39.67 17.17
CA LYS A 21 -23.58 -38.49 17.91
C LYS A 21 -22.47 -38.91 18.88
N GLN A 22 -21.28 -38.36 18.72
CA GLN A 22 -20.38 -38.09 19.84
C GLN A 22 -19.78 -36.69 19.67
N GLY A 23 -19.77 -35.94 20.77
CA GLY A 23 -19.56 -34.51 20.78
C GLY A 23 -18.14 -34.11 20.45
N GLU A 24 -17.96 -33.57 19.25
CA GLU A 24 -16.89 -32.62 18.94
C GLU A 24 -17.55 -31.37 18.34
N ARG A 25 -17.16 -30.18 18.82
CA ARG A 25 -17.52 -28.92 18.17
C ARG A 25 -16.83 -28.92 16.80
N GLU A 26 -17.51 -29.43 15.78
CA GLU A 26 -17.15 -29.23 14.38
C GLU A 26 -17.15 -27.73 14.09
N THR A 27 -15.99 -27.09 14.19
CA THR A 27 -15.75 -25.84 13.48
C THR A 27 -15.64 -26.22 12.01
N LYS A 28 -16.78 -26.26 11.31
CA LYS A 28 -16.82 -26.38 9.85
C LYS A 28 -16.20 -25.13 9.21
N ARG A 29 -14.87 -25.01 9.27
CA ARG A 29 -14.13 -24.27 8.27
C ARG A 29 -14.01 -25.21 7.08
N SER A 30 -14.97 -25.14 6.16
CA SER A 30 -14.85 -25.77 4.84
C SER A 30 -13.83 -24.99 4.01
N CYS A 31 -12.60 -24.90 4.50
CA CYS A 31 -11.46 -24.43 3.73
C CYS A 31 -11.10 -25.57 2.78
N SER A 32 -11.54 -25.49 1.52
CA SER A 32 -10.97 -26.09 0.29
C SER A 32 -11.98 -26.67 -0.72
N LEU A 33 -13.28 -26.73 -0.44
CA LEU A 33 -14.26 -27.35 -1.36
C LEU A 33 -15.37 -26.36 -1.76
N GLY A 34 -15.09 -25.54 -2.77
CA GLY A 34 -16.13 -24.69 -3.40
C GLY A 34 -15.65 -23.49 -4.22
N LEU A 35 -14.38 -23.09 -4.13
CA LEU A 35 -13.86 -21.89 -4.83
C LEU A 35 -12.74 -22.19 -5.84
N GLU A 36 -12.56 -23.46 -6.22
CA GLU A 36 -11.72 -23.88 -7.35
C GLU A 36 -12.42 -23.77 -8.73
N PHE A 37 -13.60 -23.17 -8.81
CA PHE A 37 -14.32 -23.01 -10.07
C PHE A 37 -13.99 -21.72 -10.82
N LEU A 38 -12.70 -21.40 -10.98
CA LEU A 38 -12.21 -20.37 -11.92
C LEU A 38 -10.80 -20.73 -12.47
N LEU A 39 -10.52 -22.03 -12.66
CA LEU A 39 -9.32 -22.48 -13.36
C LEU A 39 -9.53 -22.44 -14.88
N ARG A 40 -9.36 -21.26 -15.51
CA ARG A 40 -9.04 -21.24 -16.95
C ARG A 40 -7.55 -21.55 -17.10
N LYS A 41 -7.27 -22.79 -17.49
CA LYS A 41 -5.95 -23.23 -17.97
C LYS A 41 -5.54 -22.40 -19.19
N GLY A 42 -4.32 -21.87 -19.15
CA GLY A 42 -3.63 -21.34 -20.31
C GLY A 42 -2.54 -20.36 -19.92
N THR A 43 -1.29 -20.85 -19.82
CA THR A 43 -0.12 -19.99 -20.03
C THR A 43 -0.20 -19.47 -21.46
N PRO A 44 -0.20 -18.14 -21.71
CA PRO A 44 -0.14 -17.65 -23.08
C PRO A 44 1.18 -18.08 -23.72
N LYS A 45 1.11 -18.65 -24.93
CA LYS A 45 2.29 -18.93 -25.75
C LYS A 45 3.00 -17.60 -26.03
N SER A 46 4.29 -17.54 -25.72
CA SER A 46 5.07 -16.30 -25.66
C SER A 46 5.50 -15.73 -27.01
N LEU A 47 5.27 -16.40 -28.15
CA LEU A 47 5.72 -15.96 -29.47
C LEU A 47 4.77 -16.43 -30.59
N THR A 48 4.58 -15.61 -31.63
CA THR A 48 4.08 -16.05 -32.94
C THR A 48 5.20 -16.75 -33.74
N GLU A 49 4.87 -17.49 -34.79
CA GLU A 49 5.85 -18.28 -35.59
C GLU A 49 6.96 -17.45 -36.24
N ASP A 50 6.77 -16.13 -36.36
CA ASP A 50 7.70 -15.13 -36.90
C ASP A 50 8.59 -14.46 -35.84
N GLY A 51 8.50 -14.86 -34.56
CA GLY A 51 9.29 -14.27 -33.47
C GLY A 51 8.75 -12.94 -32.94
N THR A 52 7.58 -12.50 -33.39
CA THR A 52 6.90 -11.32 -32.85
C THR A 52 6.25 -11.67 -31.49
N PRO A 53 6.25 -10.78 -30.48
CA PRO A 53 5.51 -11.04 -29.25
C PRO A 53 4.02 -11.19 -29.56
N CYS A 54 3.45 -12.34 -29.20
CA CYS A 54 2.00 -12.50 -29.21
C CYS A 54 1.44 -11.67 -28.04
N PHE A 55 0.53 -10.74 -28.32
CA PHE A 55 -0.24 -10.01 -27.31
C PHE A 55 -1.65 -10.64 -27.26
N PRO A 56 -1.81 -11.83 -26.62
CA PRO A 56 -3.14 -12.40 -26.42
C PRO A 56 -3.98 -11.44 -25.59
N GLU A 57 -5.30 -11.53 -25.72
CA GLU A 57 -6.20 -10.84 -24.80
C GLU A 57 -5.79 -11.21 -23.38
N ALA A 58 -5.38 -10.21 -22.60
CA ALA A 58 -4.91 -10.46 -21.25
C ALA A 58 -6.06 -11.08 -20.43
N PRO A 59 -5.77 -12.04 -19.55
CA PRO A 59 -6.77 -12.53 -18.63
C PRO A 59 -7.31 -11.37 -17.79
N ALA A 60 -8.62 -11.34 -17.59
CA ALA A 60 -9.27 -10.36 -16.74
C ALA A 60 -8.71 -10.41 -15.31
N LEU A 61 -8.92 -9.31 -14.57
CA LEU A 61 -8.66 -9.25 -13.15
C LEU A 61 -9.27 -10.47 -12.45
N THR A 62 -8.52 -11.11 -11.54
CA THR A 62 -9.08 -12.16 -10.68
C THR A 62 -8.58 -12.03 -9.25
N ILE A 63 -9.50 -12.04 -8.30
CA ILE A 63 -9.24 -12.01 -6.86
C ILE A 63 -9.63 -13.37 -6.26
N TYR A 64 -8.63 -14.13 -5.82
CA TYR A 64 -8.83 -15.40 -5.14
C TYR A 64 -8.89 -15.20 -3.62
N VAL A 65 -9.82 -15.87 -2.96
CA VAL A 65 -9.81 -15.98 -1.49
C VAL A 65 -8.82 -17.08 -1.13
N VAL A 66 -7.74 -16.70 -0.46
CA VAL A 66 -6.74 -17.64 0.06
C VAL A 66 -7.18 -18.19 1.42
N ASP A 67 -7.66 -17.29 2.29
CA ASP A 67 -8.17 -17.63 3.62
C ASP A 67 -9.09 -16.51 4.14
N TYR A 68 -9.86 -16.79 5.18
CA TYR A 68 -10.57 -15.79 5.96
C TYR A 68 -10.63 -16.19 7.44
N ALA A 69 -10.65 -15.20 8.32
CA ALA A 69 -10.57 -15.38 9.76
C ALA A 69 -11.76 -14.77 10.49
N GLY A 70 -12.14 -15.39 11.61
CA GLY A 70 -13.27 -14.99 12.43
C GLY A 70 -14.62 -15.45 11.89
N SER A 71 -15.60 -15.49 12.78
CA SER A 71 -17.01 -15.77 12.49
C SER A 71 -17.83 -14.50 12.68
N GLU A 72 -18.94 -14.35 11.96
CA GLU A 72 -19.90 -13.27 12.22
C GLU A 72 -20.45 -13.30 13.65
N ASP A 73 -20.38 -14.45 14.32
CA ASP A 73 -20.73 -14.55 15.73
C ASP A 73 -19.74 -13.81 16.65
N ASP A 74 -18.51 -13.51 16.19
CA ASP A 74 -17.50 -12.78 16.96
C ASP A 74 -17.86 -11.30 17.18
N VAL A 75 -18.85 -10.78 16.44
CA VAL A 75 -19.38 -9.42 16.65
C VAL A 75 -20.54 -9.36 17.66
N LEU A 76 -21.11 -10.52 18.03
CA LEU A 76 -22.26 -10.64 18.94
C LEU A 76 -21.98 -10.21 20.39
N PRO A 77 -20.80 -10.49 20.99
CA PRO A 77 -20.52 -10.08 22.37
C PRO A 77 -20.65 -8.57 22.59
N SER A 78 -20.36 -7.76 21.58
CA SER A 78 -20.55 -6.31 21.64
C SER A 78 -22.02 -5.91 21.68
N ALA A 79 -22.90 -6.65 21.00
CA ALA A 79 -24.35 -6.46 21.12
C ALA A 79 -24.86 -6.84 22.52
N GLN A 80 -24.27 -7.85 23.17
CA GLN A 80 -24.60 -8.22 24.55
C GLN A 80 -24.22 -7.11 25.55
N THR A 81 -23.08 -6.44 25.34
CA THR A 81 -22.69 -5.29 26.19
C THR A 81 -23.62 -4.08 26.08
N GLN A 82 -24.49 -4.04 25.07
CA GLN A 82 -25.53 -3.02 24.90
C GLN A 82 -26.91 -3.49 25.40
N GLY A 83 -26.97 -4.57 26.18
CA GLY A 83 -28.19 -5.04 26.84
C GLY A 83 -29.08 -5.95 25.97
N VAL A 84 -28.61 -6.40 24.81
CA VAL A 84 -29.37 -7.29 23.92
C VAL A 84 -28.94 -8.75 24.10
N SER A 85 -29.88 -9.64 24.45
CA SER A 85 -29.62 -11.08 24.54
C SER A 85 -29.22 -11.63 23.17
N ALA A 86 -27.98 -12.12 23.00
CA ALA A 86 -27.47 -12.57 21.71
C ALA A 86 -27.90 -13.99 21.32
N LYS A 87 -28.25 -14.16 20.05
CA LYS A 87 -28.46 -15.46 19.39
C LYS A 87 -27.73 -15.49 18.06
N SER A 88 -27.24 -16.67 17.65
CA SER A 88 -26.54 -16.85 16.37
C SER A 88 -27.48 -17.00 15.17
N ASP A 89 -28.79 -16.96 15.37
CA ASP A 89 -29.77 -17.07 14.29
C ASP A 89 -29.87 -15.78 13.44
N GLU A 90 -30.17 -15.95 12.15
CA GLU A 90 -30.15 -14.89 11.15
C GLU A 90 -31.22 -13.82 11.38
N ALA A 91 -32.43 -14.22 11.78
CA ALA A 91 -33.52 -13.31 12.06
C ALA A 91 -33.20 -12.40 13.26
N TRP A 92 -32.56 -12.95 14.29
CA TRP A 92 -32.04 -12.19 15.41
C TRP A 92 -30.93 -11.22 14.95
N PHE A 93 -29.99 -11.70 14.14
CA PHE A 93 -28.87 -10.90 13.65
C PHE A 93 -29.37 -9.66 12.89
N GLU A 94 -30.26 -9.84 11.93
CA GLU A 94 -30.84 -8.75 11.13
C GLU A 94 -31.68 -7.78 11.97
N LYS A 95 -32.43 -8.27 12.96
CA LYS A 95 -33.30 -7.45 13.80
C LYS A 95 -32.52 -6.61 14.81
N ASN A 96 -31.44 -7.14 15.37
CA ASN A 96 -30.78 -6.52 16.52
C ASN A 96 -29.53 -5.70 16.13
N LEU A 97 -28.70 -6.17 15.20
CA LEU A 97 -27.48 -5.45 14.82
C LEU A 97 -27.73 -4.18 13.99
N LYS A 98 -28.92 -4.02 13.39
CA LYS A 98 -29.34 -2.72 12.83
C LYS A 98 -29.43 -1.63 13.88
N HIS A 99 -29.66 -1.97 15.14
CA HIS A 99 -29.85 -1.03 16.24
C HIS A 99 -28.60 -0.91 17.14
N THR A 100 -27.76 -1.94 17.19
CA THR A 100 -26.57 -2.02 18.06
C THR A 100 -25.24 -2.02 17.32
N LEU A 101 -25.25 -1.62 16.02
CA LEU A 101 -24.17 -1.61 15.01
C LEU A 101 -22.78 -2.07 15.50
N PRO A 102 -22.15 -3.05 14.84
CA PRO A 102 -20.86 -3.60 15.27
C PRO A 102 -19.79 -2.50 15.30
N ARG A 103 -18.96 -2.49 16.35
CA ARG A 103 -17.88 -1.50 16.48
C ARG A 103 -16.78 -1.81 15.47
N ALA A 104 -15.99 -0.80 15.09
CA ALA A 104 -14.82 -0.98 14.23
C ALA A 104 -13.89 -2.10 14.75
N SER A 105 -13.65 -2.13 16.06
CA SER A 105 -12.82 -3.15 16.73
C SER A 105 -13.37 -4.58 16.62
N ASP A 106 -14.68 -4.76 16.39
CA ASP A 106 -15.29 -6.07 16.22
C ASP A 106 -15.14 -6.54 14.77
N LEU A 107 -15.33 -5.63 13.83
CA LEU A 107 -15.10 -5.88 12.41
C LEU A 107 -13.60 -6.09 12.09
N ASP A 108 -12.70 -5.52 12.88
CA ASP A 108 -11.25 -5.70 12.69
C ASP A 108 -10.76 -7.13 12.99
N LYS A 109 -11.51 -7.90 13.78
CA LYS A 109 -11.21 -9.31 14.08
C LYS A 109 -11.48 -10.23 12.89
N LEU A 110 -12.36 -9.79 12.00
CA LEU A 110 -12.74 -10.49 10.78
C LEU A 110 -11.76 -10.08 9.69
N CYS A 111 -11.13 -11.04 9.01
CA CYS A 111 -10.12 -10.74 8.00
C CYS A 111 -10.27 -11.63 6.77
N VAL A 112 -9.97 -11.09 5.59
CA VAL A 112 -9.78 -11.86 4.37
C VAL A 112 -8.32 -11.79 3.93
N LEU A 113 -7.78 -12.92 3.49
CA LEU A 113 -6.51 -13.01 2.79
C LEU A 113 -6.81 -13.30 1.32
N LEU A 114 -6.37 -12.39 0.46
CA LEU A 114 -6.67 -12.38 -0.96
C LEU A 114 -5.39 -12.54 -1.77
N HIS A 115 -5.52 -13.21 -2.92
CA HIS A 115 -4.50 -13.27 -3.95
C HIS A 115 -5.06 -12.63 -5.21
N CYS A 116 -4.57 -11.45 -5.54
CA CYS A 116 -5.01 -10.65 -6.67
C CYS A 116 -4.07 -10.91 -7.86
N LYS A 117 -4.61 -11.34 -9.00
CA LYS A 117 -3.88 -11.57 -10.24
C LYS A 117 -4.42 -10.67 -11.35
N ASN A 118 -3.55 -10.27 -12.26
CA ASN A 118 -3.88 -9.42 -13.41
C ASN A 118 -4.46 -8.06 -13.03
N MET A 119 -4.12 -7.54 -11.84
CA MET A 119 -4.54 -6.21 -11.43
C MET A 119 -3.57 -5.18 -12.03
N THR A 120 -4.08 -4.06 -12.52
CA THR A 120 -3.20 -2.97 -12.98
C THR A 120 -2.39 -2.40 -11.82
N ILE A 121 -1.22 -1.83 -12.09
CA ILE A 121 -0.44 -1.08 -11.08
C ILE A 121 -1.28 0.06 -10.50
N ALA A 122 -2.06 0.76 -11.34
CA ALA A 122 -2.96 1.83 -10.92
C ALA A 122 -3.95 1.34 -9.84
N SER A 123 -4.74 0.30 -10.12
CA SER A 123 -5.70 -0.26 -9.15
C SER A 123 -5.00 -0.84 -7.90
N THR A 124 -3.78 -1.38 -8.06
CA THR A 124 -3.03 -1.94 -6.93
C THR A 124 -2.61 -0.86 -5.92
N VAL A 125 -2.32 0.36 -6.38
CA VAL A 125 -1.94 1.46 -5.48
C VAL A 125 -3.05 1.79 -4.49
N GLU A 126 -4.31 1.72 -4.90
CA GLU A 126 -5.45 1.95 -3.99
C GLU A 126 -5.46 0.94 -2.83
N PHE A 127 -5.11 -0.32 -3.08
CA PHE A 127 -4.93 -1.30 -2.00
C PHE A 127 -3.75 -0.97 -1.10
N MET A 128 -2.63 -0.47 -1.65
CA MET A 128 -1.46 -0.12 -0.85
C MET A 128 -1.68 1.10 0.04
N MET A 129 -2.48 2.06 -0.45
CA MET A 129 -2.81 3.29 0.27
C MET A 129 -3.82 3.06 1.40
N ASN A 130 -4.51 1.92 1.41
CA ASN A 130 -5.29 1.50 2.56
C ASN A 130 -4.34 1.07 3.69
N GLY A 131 -4.16 1.95 4.69
CA GLY A 131 -3.17 1.80 5.77
C GLY A 131 -3.24 0.50 6.58
N SER A 132 -4.32 -0.26 6.47
CA SER A 132 -4.48 -1.55 7.15
C SER A 132 -4.37 -2.77 6.23
N ALA A 133 -4.27 -2.56 4.92
CA ALA A 133 -4.05 -3.61 3.95
C ALA A 133 -2.58 -4.09 3.98
N SER A 134 -2.33 -5.33 4.38
CA SER A 134 -0.97 -5.91 4.24
C SER A 134 -0.74 -6.34 2.80
N VAL A 135 -0.14 -5.50 1.95
CA VAL A 135 0.13 -5.85 0.54
C VAL A 135 1.55 -6.38 0.34
N ASN A 136 1.66 -7.57 -0.27
CA ASN A 136 2.91 -8.14 -0.76
C ASN A 136 2.79 -8.45 -2.25
N GLU A 137 3.35 -7.59 -3.09
CA GLU A 137 3.31 -7.72 -4.55
C GLU A 137 4.51 -8.49 -5.08
N PHE A 138 4.28 -9.16 -6.20
CA PHE A 138 5.28 -9.80 -7.01
C PHE A 138 6.42 -8.83 -7.32
N SER A 139 7.62 -9.18 -6.85
CA SER A 139 8.83 -8.43 -7.17
C SER A 139 9.23 -8.74 -8.59
N ALA A 140 8.81 -7.89 -9.51
CA ALA A 140 9.23 -7.99 -10.90
C ALA A 140 10.75 -7.82 -11.04
N ARG A 141 11.50 -7.31 -10.05
CA ARG A 141 12.92 -6.94 -10.13
C ARG A 141 13.79 -7.89 -10.98
N TYR A 142 13.57 -9.19 -10.88
CA TYR A 142 14.37 -10.22 -11.56
C TYR A 142 13.66 -10.93 -12.74
N ALA A 143 12.40 -10.60 -13.03
CA ALA A 143 11.58 -11.30 -14.02
C ALA A 143 11.14 -10.37 -15.17
N GLU A 144 11.21 -10.83 -16.42
CA GLU A 144 10.56 -10.09 -17.50
C GLU A 144 9.05 -10.07 -17.30
N LEU A 145 8.47 -8.87 -17.40
CA LEU A 145 7.04 -8.74 -17.28
C LEU A 145 6.38 -9.25 -18.57
N PRO A 146 5.29 -10.04 -18.44
CA PRO A 146 4.52 -10.41 -19.61
C PRO A 146 3.94 -9.13 -20.25
N ALA A 147 3.86 -9.15 -21.57
CA ALA A 147 3.18 -8.14 -22.35
C ALA A 147 1.67 -8.23 -22.11
N ALA A 148 1.21 -7.73 -20.96
CA ALA A 148 -0.15 -7.83 -20.48
C ALA A 148 -0.76 -6.44 -20.38
N GLN A 149 -1.84 -6.24 -21.13
CA GLN A 149 -2.63 -5.02 -21.20
C GLN A 149 -3.91 -5.19 -20.39
N ILE A 150 -4.61 -4.10 -20.11
CA ILE A 150 -5.95 -4.18 -19.54
C ILE A 150 -6.87 -5.01 -20.46
N SER A 151 -7.63 -5.95 -19.88
CA SER A 151 -8.52 -6.79 -20.68
C SER A 151 -9.74 -6.00 -21.16
N LYS A 152 -10.37 -6.43 -22.27
CA LYS A 152 -11.63 -5.81 -22.72
C LYS A 152 -12.74 -5.98 -21.69
N THR A 153 -12.74 -7.09 -20.96
CA THR A 153 -13.67 -7.33 -19.85
C THR A 153 -13.49 -6.30 -18.75
N ASP A 154 -12.25 -6.06 -18.31
CA ASP A 154 -11.99 -5.06 -17.27
C ASP A 154 -12.37 -3.66 -17.77
N LEU A 155 -12.02 -3.30 -19.01
CA LEU A 155 -12.42 -2.03 -19.61
C LEU A 155 -13.95 -1.85 -19.66
N GLN A 156 -14.69 -2.89 -20.01
CA GLN A 156 -16.15 -2.88 -20.03
C GLN A 156 -16.74 -2.70 -18.63
N GLU A 157 -16.12 -3.26 -17.59
CA GLU A 157 -16.52 -3.07 -16.20
C GLU A 157 -16.15 -1.68 -15.66
N MET A 158 -15.02 -1.12 -16.09
CA MET A 158 -14.65 0.27 -15.80
C MET A 158 -15.59 1.27 -16.48
N MET A 159 -16.10 0.95 -17.67
CA MET A 159 -16.88 1.85 -18.52
C MET A 159 -18.17 1.17 -19.02
N PRO A 160 -19.13 0.84 -18.13
CA PRO A 160 -20.29 0.01 -18.46
C PRO A 160 -21.23 0.65 -19.49
N ASP A 161 -21.32 1.99 -19.48
CA ASP A 161 -22.25 2.74 -20.33
C ASP A 161 -21.69 3.06 -21.73
N VAL A 162 -20.44 2.66 -22.01
CA VAL A 162 -19.79 2.95 -23.29
C VAL A 162 -20.12 1.88 -24.33
N SER A 163 -20.47 2.33 -25.54
CA SER A 163 -20.82 1.43 -26.64
C SER A 163 -19.68 0.47 -26.99
N LYS A 164 -20.02 -0.76 -27.40
CA LYS A 164 -19.03 -1.79 -27.76
C LYS A 164 -18.03 -1.33 -28.82
N SER A 165 -18.48 -0.58 -29.84
CA SER A 165 -17.59 -0.05 -30.89
C SER A 165 -16.61 1.01 -30.36
N ALA A 166 -17.05 1.87 -29.45
CA ALA A 166 -16.17 2.83 -28.79
C ALA A 166 -15.17 2.11 -27.86
N LEU A 167 -15.62 1.11 -27.08
CA LEU A 167 -14.74 0.27 -26.26
C LEU A 167 -13.69 -0.47 -27.09
N ASP A 168 -14.07 -1.02 -28.24
CA ASP A 168 -13.11 -1.66 -29.16
C ASP A 168 -12.06 -0.66 -29.64
N SER A 169 -12.48 0.57 -30.00
CA SER A 169 -11.58 1.65 -30.43
C SER A 169 -10.62 2.08 -29.31
N ILE A 170 -11.12 2.21 -28.07
CA ILE A 170 -10.32 2.53 -26.88
C ILE A 170 -9.33 1.40 -26.62
N ALA A 171 -9.78 0.15 -26.61
CA ALA A 171 -8.92 -1.01 -26.36
C ALA A 171 -7.80 -1.14 -27.39
N GLU A 172 -8.09 -0.91 -28.68
CA GLU A 172 -7.09 -0.88 -29.74
C GLU A 172 -6.08 0.26 -29.57
N THR A 173 -6.56 1.44 -29.17
CA THR A 173 -5.71 2.60 -28.91
C THR A 173 -4.78 2.35 -27.71
N LEU A 174 -5.33 1.86 -26.59
CA LEU A 174 -4.55 1.43 -25.41
C LEU A 174 -3.51 0.38 -25.80
N LYS A 175 -3.91 -0.60 -26.62
CA LYS A 175 -3.03 -1.67 -27.10
C LYS A 175 -1.85 -1.13 -27.90
N LYS A 176 -2.10 -0.17 -28.79
CA LYS A 176 -1.07 0.50 -29.59
C LYS A 176 -0.05 1.22 -28.71
N TYR A 177 -0.50 2.05 -27.75
CA TYR A 177 0.42 2.80 -26.88
C TYR A 177 1.24 1.89 -25.97
N TYR A 178 0.61 0.86 -25.40
CA TYR A 178 1.34 -0.13 -24.62
C TYR A 178 2.38 -0.87 -25.47
N HIS A 179 2.05 -1.23 -26.72
CA HIS A 179 2.97 -1.91 -27.62
C HIS A 179 4.23 -1.08 -27.88
N ASN A 180 4.06 0.23 -28.14
CA ASN A 180 5.18 1.15 -28.33
C ASN A 180 6.06 1.23 -27.07
N GLN A 181 5.45 1.47 -25.90
CA GLN A 181 6.17 1.54 -24.62
C GLN A 181 6.88 0.21 -24.28
N TYR A 182 6.26 -0.93 -24.58
CA TYR A 182 6.88 -2.24 -24.37
C TYR A 182 8.06 -2.49 -25.33
N ASN A 183 8.00 -2.00 -26.56
CA ASN A 183 9.13 -2.04 -27.48
C ASN A 183 10.28 -1.16 -26.97
N HIS A 184 10.00 0.07 -26.55
CA HIS A 184 11.00 0.93 -25.91
C HIS A 184 11.62 0.26 -24.68
N TYR A 185 10.83 -0.47 -23.87
CA TYR A 185 11.33 -1.22 -22.72
C TYR A 185 12.34 -2.30 -23.16
N LYS A 186 12.05 -3.05 -24.23
CA LYS A 186 12.97 -4.06 -24.76
C LYS A 186 14.27 -3.42 -25.26
N GLU A 187 14.19 -2.32 -25.99
CA GLU A 187 15.37 -1.58 -26.46
C GLU A 187 16.25 -1.13 -25.29
N LEU A 188 15.67 -0.53 -24.24
CA LEU A 188 16.41 -0.14 -23.05
C LEU A 188 17.15 -1.32 -22.38
N VAL A 189 16.48 -2.47 -22.27
CA VAL A 189 17.10 -3.69 -21.72
C VAL A 189 18.25 -4.18 -22.61
N GLN A 190 18.08 -4.16 -23.94
CA GLN A 190 19.14 -4.56 -24.88
C GLN A 190 20.36 -3.64 -24.81
N SER A 191 20.15 -2.35 -24.57
CA SER A 191 21.21 -1.35 -24.43
C SER A 191 21.89 -1.34 -23.07
N GLY A 192 21.53 -2.28 -22.19
CA GLY A 192 22.19 -2.51 -20.91
C GLY A 192 21.63 -1.71 -19.75
N VAL A 193 20.48 -1.05 -19.90
CA VAL A 193 19.73 -0.48 -18.77
C VAL A 193 19.09 -1.62 -17.99
N THR A 194 19.19 -1.58 -16.65
CA THR A 194 18.67 -2.67 -15.81
C THR A 194 17.16 -2.85 -16.00
N LYS A 195 16.67 -4.09 -15.89
CA LYS A 195 15.23 -4.38 -16.00
C LYS A 195 14.38 -3.58 -15.00
N GLU A 196 14.93 -3.28 -13.81
CA GLU A 196 14.24 -2.47 -12.79
C GLU A 196 14.02 -1.01 -13.27
N LEU A 197 15.03 -0.41 -13.91
CA LEU A 197 14.95 0.96 -14.44
C LEU A 197 14.18 1.04 -15.75
N SER A 198 14.38 0.09 -16.66
CA SER A 198 13.69 0.05 -17.95
C SER A 198 12.17 -0.06 -17.77
N ARG A 199 11.68 -0.67 -16.68
CA ARG A 199 10.24 -0.71 -16.38
C ARG A 199 9.66 0.64 -15.99
N GLY A 200 10.50 1.63 -15.67
CA GLY A 200 10.07 3.00 -15.43
C GLY A 200 9.17 3.53 -16.54
N ILE A 201 9.44 3.16 -17.79
CA ILE A 201 8.68 3.62 -18.95
C ILE A 201 7.43 2.79 -19.27
N LEU A 202 7.16 1.72 -18.51
CA LEU A 202 5.94 0.93 -18.68
C LEU A 202 4.74 1.63 -18.03
N PRO A 203 3.55 1.52 -18.64
CA PRO A 203 2.36 2.22 -18.19
C PRO A 203 1.82 1.67 -16.86
N THR A 204 1.06 2.48 -16.11
CA THR A 204 0.40 2.04 -14.88
C THR A 204 -0.70 1.00 -15.13
N SER A 205 -1.17 0.82 -16.37
CA SER A 205 -2.05 -0.26 -16.80
C SER A 205 -1.37 -1.63 -16.82
N GLN A 206 -0.04 -1.69 -16.65
CA GLN A 206 0.69 -2.94 -16.58
C GLN A 206 0.13 -3.82 -15.46
N HIS A 207 -0.12 -5.08 -15.77
CA HIS A 207 -0.59 -6.05 -14.79
C HIS A 207 0.50 -6.44 -13.79
N THR A 208 0.06 -6.63 -12.55
CA THR A 208 0.83 -7.15 -11.42
C THR A 208 0.02 -8.21 -10.66
N GLU A 209 0.68 -8.85 -9.71
CA GLU A 209 0.13 -9.89 -8.86
C GLU A 209 0.53 -9.62 -7.41
N PHE A 210 -0.38 -9.77 -6.46
CA PHE A 210 -0.07 -9.54 -5.04
C PHE A 210 -0.97 -10.33 -4.10
N TYR A 211 -0.45 -10.56 -2.89
CA TYR A 211 -1.26 -10.98 -1.76
C TYR A 211 -1.65 -9.76 -0.94
N THR A 212 -2.90 -9.70 -0.49
CA THR A 212 -3.34 -8.68 0.47
C THR A 212 -4.15 -9.28 1.61
N LYS A 213 -3.90 -8.80 2.83
CA LYS A 213 -4.77 -9.08 3.98
C LYS A 213 -5.53 -7.82 4.35
N LEU A 214 -6.85 -7.92 4.41
CA LEU A 214 -7.75 -6.84 4.82
C LEU A 214 -8.60 -7.29 6.01
N SER A 215 -8.77 -6.43 7.00
CA SER A 215 -9.85 -6.65 7.98
C SER A 215 -11.20 -6.27 7.36
N LEU A 216 -12.30 -6.77 7.92
CA LEU A 216 -13.62 -6.50 7.38
C LEU A 216 -14.00 -5.03 7.50
N PHE A 217 -13.56 -4.37 8.58
CA PHE A 217 -13.72 -2.93 8.73
C PHE A 217 -13.08 -2.17 7.56
N HIS A 218 -11.85 -2.52 7.20
CA HIS A 218 -11.12 -1.85 6.13
C HIS A 218 -11.62 -2.26 4.74
N LEU A 219 -12.12 -3.48 4.57
CA LEU A 219 -12.81 -3.89 3.35
C LEU A 219 -14.09 -3.07 3.13
N ILE A 220 -14.91 -2.89 4.18
CA ILE A 220 -16.11 -2.03 4.11
C ILE A 220 -15.72 -0.60 3.75
N LYS A 221 -14.70 -0.02 4.40
CA LYS A 221 -14.22 1.33 4.08
C LYS A 221 -13.72 1.43 2.64
N PHE A 222 -12.99 0.43 2.18
CA PHE A 222 -12.51 0.37 0.79
C PHE A 222 -13.69 0.36 -0.20
N LEU A 223 -14.70 -0.48 0.02
CA LEU A 223 -15.91 -0.54 -0.80
C LEU A 223 -16.72 0.77 -0.75
N GLN A 224 -16.71 1.50 0.38
CA GLN A 224 -17.39 2.78 0.51
C GLN A 224 -16.68 3.91 -0.24
N ILE A 225 -15.34 3.92 -0.22
CA ILE A 225 -14.52 4.96 -0.86
C ILE A 225 -14.46 4.74 -2.37
N TYR A 226 -14.22 3.50 -2.80
CA TYR A 226 -13.94 3.15 -4.20
C TYR A 226 -15.14 2.53 -4.94
N GLY A 227 -16.29 2.39 -4.28
CA GLY A 227 -17.46 1.73 -4.87
C GLY A 227 -18.05 2.43 -6.11
N GLU A 228 -17.68 3.70 -6.33
CA GLU A 228 -18.06 4.50 -7.50
C GLU A 228 -16.85 4.88 -8.37
N ASP A 229 -15.64 4.39 -8.04
CA ASP A 229 -14.43 4.66 -8.81
C ASP A 229 -14.36 3.73 -10.05
N PRO A 230 -14.44 4.28 -11.28
CA PRO A 230 -14.37 3.49 -12.50
C PRO A 230 -13.15 2.57 -12.57
N LEU A 231 -11.98 3.03 -12.09
CA LEU A 231 -10.74 2.24 -12.11
C LEU A 231 -10.84 0.98 -11.24
N MET A 232 -11.65 1.05 -10.19
CA MET A 232 -11.77 0.00 -9.18
C MET A 232 -12.98 -0.92 -9.43
N ASN A 233 -13.93 -0.53 -10.28
CA ASN A 233 -15.12 -1.32 -10.60
C ASN A 233 -14.86 -2.83 -10.75
N PRO A 234 -13.85 -3.29 -11.53
CA PRO A 234 -13.60 -4.72 -11.69
C PRO A 234 -13.24 -5.43 -10.38
N ALA A 235 -12.50 -4.76 -9.51
CA ALA A 235 -12.12 -5.28 -8.20
C ALA A 235 -13.29 -5.22 -7.22
N ILE A 236 -14.06 -4.13 -7.21
CA ILE A 236 -15.20 -3.93 -6.31
C ILE A 236 -16.23 -5.04 -6.50
N ALA A 237 -16.59 -5.38 -7.74
CA ALA A 237 -17.54 -6.44 -8.03
C ALA A 237 -17.12 -7.78 -7.40
N GLN A 238 -15.85 -8.16 -7.54
CA GLN A 238 -15.31 -9.39 -6.96
C GLN A 238 -15.22 -9.32 -5.43
N LEU A 239 -14.81 -8.18 -4.87
CA LEU A 239 -14.73 -7.97 -3.43
C LEU A 239 -16.10 -8.03 -2.74
N GLU A 240 -17.17 -7.53 -3.38
CA GLU A 240 -18.53 -7.64 -2.85
C GLU A 240 -19.01 -9.09 -2.81
N ILE A 241 -18.69 -9.87 -3.85
CA ILE A 241 -18.97 -11.31 -3.86
C ILE A 241 -18.21 -12.01 -2.72
N ILE A 242 -16.93 -11.71 -2.57
CA ILE A 242 -16.09 -12.29 -1.51
C ILE A 242 -16.61 -11.92 -0.12
N PHE A 243 -17.00 -10.67 0.09
CA PHE A 243 -17.59 -10.21 1.35
C PHE A 243 -18.88 -10.99 1.64
N ASN A 244 -19.80 -11.10 0.67
CA ASN A 244 -21.02 -11.87 0.84
C ASN A 244 -20.76 -13.35 1.17
N LEU A 245 -19.76 -13.97 0.52
CA LEU A 245 -19.42 -15.37 0.77
C LEU A 245 -18.77 -15.58 2.14
N ALA A 246 -17.87 -14.69 2.56
CA ALA A 246 -17.15 -14.81 3.82
C ALA A 246 -18.00 -14.41 5.04
N TYR A 247 -18.80 -13.35 4.91
CA TYR A 247 -19.59 -12.75 5.99
C TYR A 247 -20.98 -12.29 5.50
N PRO A 248 -21.88 -13.24 5.20
CA PRO A 248 -23.17 -12.95 4.55
C PRO A 248 -24.12 -12.08 5.39
N LYS A 249 -24.20 -12.29 6.71
CA LYS A 249 -25.10 -11.53 7.59
C LYS A 249 -24.65 -10.07 7.69
N ILE A 250 -23.35 -9.81 7.81
CA ILE A 250 -22.77 -8.46 7.87
C ILE A 250 -22.85 -7.79 6.48
N TYR A 251 -22.65 -8.54 5.39
CA TYR A 251 -22.82 -8.02 4.03
C TYR A 251 -24.25 -7.52 3.77
N LYS A 252 -25.28 -8.24 4.25
CA LYS A 252 -26.66 -7.77 4.20
C LYS A 252 -26.86 -6.43 4.92
N LEU A 253 -26.23 -6.24 6.09
CA LEU A 253 -26.26 -4.96 6.81
C LEU A 253 -25.54 -3.86 6.03
N PHE A 254 -24.41 -4.18 5.38
CA PHE A 254 -23.69 -3.27 4.49
C PHE A 254 -24.57 -2.80 3.33
N LYS A 255 -25.14 -3.74 2.55
CA LYS A 255 -26.02 -3.44 1.42
C LYS A 255 -27.30 -2.72 1.83
N GLY A 256 -27.84 -3.03 3.01
CA GLY A 256 -28.99 -2.33 3.60
C GLY A 256 -28.68 -0.90 4.07
N GLY A 257 -27.45 -0.41 3.88
CA GLY A 257 -27.04 0.96 4.26
C GLY A 257 -26.80 1.15 5.76
N ALA A 258 -27.01 0.13 6.59
CA ALA A 258 -26.86 0.22 8.04
C ALA A 258 -25.40 0.55 8.46
N LEU A 259 -24.41 0.12 7.67
CA LEU A 259 -22.99 0.38 7.90
C LEU A 259 -22.48 1.67 7.21
N LYS A 260 -23.27 2.30 6.34
CA LYS A 260 -22.98 3.66 5.80
C LYS A 260 -23.16 4.74 6.87
N ALA A 261 -24.01 4.49 7.87
CA ALA A 261 -24.26 5.40 8.99
C ALA A 261 -23.04 5.62 9.93
N SER A 262 -21.91 4.94 9.69
CA SER A 262 -20.70 5.09 10.51
C SER A 262 -20.02 6.45 10.40
N GLU A 263 -20.22 7.21 9.32
CA GLU A 263 -19.78 8.62 9.25
C GLU A 263 -20.66 9.53 10.10
N LYS A 264 -21.97 9.25 10.15
CA LYS A 264 -22.90 9.92 11.05
C LYS A 264 -22.60 9.55 12.51
N LEU A 265 -22.19 8.31 12.79
CA LEU A 265 -21.66 7.90 14.08
C LEU A 265 -20.31 8.52 14.43
N TRP A 266 -19.43 8.86 13.49
CA TRP A 266 -18.24 9.66 13.79
C TRP A 266 -18.64 11.09 14.19
N ALA A 267 -19.56 11.71 13.45
CA ALA A 267 -20.13 13.01 13.83
C ALA A 267 -20.88 12.94 15.16
N ASP A 268 -21.60 11.85 15.44
CA ASP A 268 -22.35 11.62 16.66
C ASP A 268 -21.46 11.12 17.81
N PHE A 269 -20.30 10.51 17.57
CA PHE A 269 -19.29 10.17 18.59
C PHE A 269 -18.57 11.44 19.03
N VAL A 270 -18.22 12.31 18.07
CA VAL A 270 -17.73 13.67 18.35
C VAL A 270 -18.78 14.53 19.07
N ARG A 271 -20.09 14.32 18.81
CA ARG A 271 -21.19 15.06 19.47
C ARG A 271 -21.69 14.44 20.78
N ASN A 272 -21.63 13.11 20.95
CA ASN A 272 -22.18 12.40 22.12
C ASN A 272 -21.15 12.10 23.20
N ASP A 273 -19.86 12.36 22.99
CA ASP A 273 -18.89 12.45 24.10
C ASP A 273 -19.01 13.79 24.85
N GLY A 274 -20.26 14.25 25.03
CA GLY A 274 -20.67 15.30 25.96
C GLY A 274 -20.53 14.91 27.44
N LYS A 275 -19.70 13.91 27.77
CA LYS A 275 -19.05 13.90 29.07
C LYS A 275 -17.98 14.97 28.99
N LYS A 276 -18.21 16.09 29.69
CA LYS A 276 -17.22 17.16 29.95
C LYS A 276 -15.81 16.59 29.85
N GLN A 277 -15.19 16.68 28.68
CA GLN A 277 -13.75 16.69 28.63
C GLN A 277 -13.41 17.92 29.44
N THR A 278 -12.75 17.70 30.56
CA THR A 278 -12.01 18.75 31.24
C THR A 278 -10.99 19.21 30.22
N THR A 279 -11.36 20.15 29.36
CA THR A 279 -10.42 20.93 28.57
C THR A 279 -9.53 21.58 29.61
N TYR A 280 -8.33 21.05 29.78
CA TYR A 280 -7.24 21.84 30.29
C TYR A 280 -7.06 22.97 29.26
N ARG A 281 -7.74 24.10 29.50
CA ARG A 281 -7.32 25.36 28.89
C ARG A 281 -5.91 25.57 29.45
N LEU A 282 -4.91 25.33 28.61
CA LEU A 282 -3.59 25.91 28.82
C LEU A 282 -3.84 27.40 29.05
N ASN A 283 -3.44 27.89 30.21
CA ASN A 283 -3.52 29.30 30.55
C ASN A 283 -2.80 30.05 29.42
N SER A 284 -3.49 31.00 28.78
CA SER A 284 -3.00 31.72 27.60
C SER A 284 -1.66 32.41 27.81
N ASP A 285 -1.30 32.63 29.08
CA ASP A 285 -0.14 33.42 29.49
C ASP A 285 1.20 32.75 29.15
N ASN A 286 1.23 31.45 28.81
CA ASN A 286 2.46 30.71 28.46
C ASN A 286 2.44 30.06 27.06
N VAL A 287 1.37 30.21 26.27
CA VAL A 287 1.28 29.56 24.94
C VAL A 287 2.22 30.24 23.95
N GLU A 288 2.45 31.54 24.08
CA GLU A 288 3.40 32.29 23.23
C GLU A 288 4.87 31.95 23.52
N GLN A 289 5.21 31.43 24.70
CA GLN A 289 6.56 30.95 25.04
C GLN A 289 6.85 29.51 24.58
N LEU A 290 5.83 28.73 24.21
CA LEU A 290 5.98 27.32 23.78
C LEU A 290 6.29 27.16 22.30
N PHE A 291 6.09 28.22 21.51
CA PHE A 291 6.50 28.27 20.12
C PHE A 291 7.85 28.98 20.06
N GLU A 292 8.92 28.32 20.51
CA GLU A 292 10.24 28.60 19.93
C GLU A 292 10.03 28.58 18.41
N GLU A 293 10.46 29.63 17.70
CA GLU A 293 10.44 29.66 16.24
C GLU A 293 11.05 28.36 15.75
N LYS A 294 10.20 27.41 15.33
CA LYS A 294 10.66 26.12 14.83
C LYS A 294 11.54 26.48 13.66
N GLN A 295 12.85 26.22 13.77
CA GLN A 295 13.70 26.28 12.60
C GLN A 295 13.17 25.21 11.64
N ILE A 296 12.47 25.65 10.60
CA ILE A 296 12.13 24.79 9.49
C ILE A 296 13.47 24.42 8.87
N ILE A 297 13.94 23.21 9.19
CA ILE A 297 15.14 22.62 8.59
C ILE A 297 14.77 22.33 7.13
N SER A 298 14.92 23.33 6.29
CA SER A 298 14.87 23.17 4.85
C SER A 298 16.24 22.65 4.42
N HIS A 299 16.29 21.37 4.03
CA HIS A 299 17.45 20.87 3.33
C HIS A 299 17.22 21.11 1.84
N GLU A 300 17.75 22.21 1.33
CA GLU A 300 17.93 22.40 -0.12
C GLU A 300 19.20 21.68 -0.64
N ASN A 301 20.06 21.19 0.26
CA ASN A 301 21.34 20.61 -0.16
C ASN A 301 21.27 19.10 -0.44
N GLU A 302 21.59 18.80 -1.70
CA GLU A 302 21.91 17.51 -2.34
C GLU A 302 20.75 16.52 -2.58
N THR A 303 20.04 16.78 -3.68
CA THR A 303 19.48 15.80 -4.65
C THR A 303 19.20 14.39 -4.15
N PRO A 304 17.92 13.99 -3.97
CA PRO A 304 17.58 12.59 -3.98
C PRO A 304 17.91 11.96 -5.35
N LEU A 305 17.59 12.58 -6.49
CA LEU A 305 17.78 11.97 -7.81
C LEU A 305 17.65 13.01 -8.94
N ASP A 306 18.26 12.71 -10.11
CA ASP A 306 18.09 13.40 -11.42
C ASP A 306 18.12 14.94 -11.37
N GLY A 307 19.33 15.53 -11.31
CA GLY A 307 19.51 16.97 -11.55
C GLY A 307 18.70 17.92 -10.65
N HIS A 308 18.42 17.54 -9.40
CA HIS A 308 17.63 18.28 -8.41
C HIS A 308 16.11 18.29 -8.61
N LYS A 309 15.57 17.37 -9.43
CA LYS A 309 14.12 17.27 -9.63
C LYS A 309 13.38 16.58 -8.48
N CYS A 310 14.04 15.67 -7.75
CA CYS A 310 13.49 15.11 -6.52
C CYS A 310 13.82 16.00 -5.31
N TRP A 311 12.99 15.95 -4.28
CA TRP A 311 13.27 16.62 -3.01
C TRP A 311 12.43 16.03 -1.88
N VAL A 312 12.88 16.22 -0.64
CA VAL A 312 12.10 15.99 0.58
C VAL A 312 12.29 17.18 1.51
N LYS A 313 11.19 17.73 2.01
CA LYS A 313 11.17 18.94 2.83
C LYS A 313 10.40 18.66 4.10
N ILE A 314 11.02 18.92 5.26
CA ILE A 314 10.32 18.90 6.54
C ILE A 314 9.33 20.07 6.53
N THR A 315 8.06 19.77 6.75
CA THR A 315 7.01 20.79 6.92
C THR A 315 6.77 21.09 8.38
N ASP A 316 6.85 20.08 9.24
CA ASP A 316 6.72 20.24 10.69
C ASP A 316 7.35 19.03 11.42
N TYR A 317 7.52 19.16 12.73
CA TYR A 317 7.85 18.05 13.61
C TYR A 317 7.14 18.17 14.96
N LEU A 318 6.85 17.02 15.56
CA LEU A 318 6.30 16.88 16.90
C LEU A 318 7.32 16.16 17.78
N GLY A 319 7.59 16.71 18.96
CA GLY A 319 8.50 16.13 19.95
C GLY A 319 9.96 16.53 19.77
N THR A 320 10.74 16.32 20.83
CA THR A 320 12.17 16.61 20.92
C THR A 320 12.92 15.38 21.47
N ILE A 321 14.22 15.52 21.71
CA ILE A 321 15.01 14.51 22.44
C ILE A 321 14.40 14.11 23.80
N LYS A 322 13.67 15.02 24.46
CA LYS A 322 13.08 14.78 25.78
C LYS A 322 11.78 13.97 25.72
N THR A 323 11.13 13.88 24.56
CA THR A 323 9.81 13.24 24.43
C THR A 323 9.84 11.75 24.79
N PRO A 324 10.80 10.92 24.32
CA PRO A 324 10.91 9.53 24.78
C PRO A 324 11.16 9.40 26.29
N TYR A 325 11.93 10.32 26.88
CA TYR A 325 12.19 10.34 28.33
C TYR A 325 10.92 10.61 29.13
N GLN A 326 10.17 11.65 28.76
CA GLN A 326 8.92 12.03 29.41
C GLN A 326 7.86 10.92 29.31
N ALA A 327 7.78 10.25 28.15
CA ALA A 327 6.86 9.14 27.93
C ALA A 327 7.11 7.97 28.88
N VAL A 328 8.39 7.65 29.12
CA VAL A 328 8.77 6.60 30.07
C VAL A 328 8.57 7.05 31.52
N GLY A 329 8.81 8.33 31.83
CA GLY A 329 8.55 8.91 33.15
C GLY A 329 7.13 8.66 33.67
N MET A 330 6.12 8.71 32.78
CA MET A 330 4.73 8.38 33.10
C MET A 330 4.54 6.93 33.57
N SER A 331 5.35 6.00 33.08
CA SER A 331 5.29 4.58 33.50
C SER A 331 5.88 4.37 34.90
N PHE A 332 6.68 5.31 35.39
CA PHE A 332 7.34 5.27 36.70
C PHE A 332 6.83 6.32 37.69
N GLY A 333 5.80 7.09 37.32
CA GLY A 333 5.28 8.20 38.14
C GLY A 333 6.28 9.34 38.34
N VAL A 334 7.28 9.46 37.46
CA VAL A 334 8.32 10.49 37.52
C VAL A 334 7.89 11.64 36.60
N GLU A 335 7.36 12.71 37.21
CA GLU A 335 7.00 13.96 36.51
C GLU A 335 8.19 14.95 36.42
N GLU A 336 9.35 14.61 36.97
CA GLU A 336 10.48 15.53 37.05
C GLU A 336 11.12 15.79 35.68
N ASN A 337 11.42 17.07 35.42
CA ASN A 337 12.33 17.45 34.35
C ASN A 337 13.68 16.77 34.57
N PRO A 338 14.30 16.19 33.52
CA PRO A 338 15.56 15.46 33.66
C PRO A 338 16.65 16.34 34.29
N SER A 339 17.37 15.78 35.26
CA SER A 339 18.45 16.47 35.98
C SER A 339 19.60 16.94 35.09
N SER A 340 19.80 16.30 33.92
CA SER A 340 20.76 16.72 32.89
C SER A 340 20.44 16.09 31.53
N GLU A 341 20.97 16.64 30.45
CA GLU A 341 20.90 16.03 29.10
C GLU A 341 21.57 14.65 29.04
N LYS A 342 22.68 14.45 29.78
CA LYS A 342 23.36 13.14 29.85
C LYS A 342 22.45 12.04 30.41
N THR A 343 21.59 12.38 31.37
CA THR A 343 20.60 11.46 31.93
C THR A 343 19.60 11.04 30.84
N VAL A 344 19.14 12.00 30.03
CA VAL A 344 18.23 11.75 28.89
C VAL A 344 18.88 10.83 27.86
N GLU A 345 20.11 11.13 27.44
CA GLU A 345 20.85 10.32 26.48
C GLU A 345 21.13 8.90 26.97
N SER A 346 21.46 8.74 28.26
CA SER A 346 21.69 7.42 28.87
C SER A 346 20.42 6.57 28.86
N LEU A 347 19.27 7.18 29.21
CA LEU A 347 17.98 6.48 29.15
C LEU A 347 17.63 6.11 27.71
N ILE A 348 17.78 7.01 26.75
CA ILE A 348 17.52 6.74 25.33
C ILE A 348 18.34 5.54 24.85
N ASN A 349 19.64 5.51 25.16
CA ASN A 349 20.50 4.38 24.82
C ASN A 349 20.02 3.07 25.45
N LEU A 350 19.63 3.10 26.73
CA LEU A 350 19.09 1.93 27.42
C LEU A 350 17.82 1.42 26.72
N LEU A 351 16.86 2.29 26.43
CA LEU A 351 15.59 1.93 25.77
C LEU A 351 15.84 1.26 24.41
N ILE A 352 16.74 1.82 23.60
CA ILE A 352 17.09 1.27 22.29
C ILE A 352 17.79 -0.09 22.42
N SER A 353 18.69 -0.24 23.40
CA SER A 353 19.40 -1.50 23.64
C SER A 353 18.45 -2.63 24.05
N LEU A 354 17.43 -2.31 24.85
CA LEU A 354 16.37 -3.23 25.27
C LEU A 354 15.32 -3.48 24.19
N GLY A 355 15.33 -2.70 23.10
CA GLY A 355 14.31 -2.77 22.05
C GLY A 355 12.95 -2.20 22.47
N HIS A 356 12.93 -1.33 23.50
CA HIS A 356 11.71 -0.65 23.92
C HIS A 356 11.38 0.50 22.95
N GLY A 357 10.67 0.17 21.87
CA GLY A 357 10.39 1.07 20.74
C GLY A 357 9.26 2.08 20.97
N SER A 358 8.27 1.75 21.79
CA SER A 358 7.04 2.55 21.95
C SER A 358 7.26 4.02 22.33
N PRO A 359 8.21 4.40 23.20
CA PRO A 359 8.52 5.81 23.46
C PRO A 359 8.96 6.61 22.21
N PHE A 360 9.48 5.92 21.20
CA PHE A 360 9.92 6.51 19.93
C PHE A 360 8.81 6.57 18.86
N GLU A 361 7.59 6.11 19.17
CA GLU A 361 6.41 6.29 18.31
C GLU A 361 5.75 7.67 18.50
N LEU A 362 6.14 8.41 19.54
CA LEU A 362 5.59 9.74 19.84
C LEU A 362 6.23 10.85 19.01
N PRO A 363 7.58 10.98 18.93
CA PRO A 363 8.17 12.02 18.12
C PRO A 363 7.90 11.73 16.65
N THR A 364 7.26 12.67 15.96
CA THR A 364 6.76 12.51 14.59
C THR A 364 7.31 13.58 13.66
N LEU A 365 7.81 13.18 12.50
CA LEU A 365 8.22 14.07 11.42
C LEU A 365 7.09 14.22 10.41
N PHE A 366 6.83 15.44 9.96
CA PHE A 366 5.92 15.74 8.84
C PHE A 366 6.73 16.29 7.68
N PHE A 367 6.45 15.81 6.47
CA PHE A 367 7.21 16.19 5.30
C PHE A 367 6.38 16.21 4.03
N THR A 368 6.88 16.95 3.05
CA THR A 368 6.43 16.89 1.66
C THR A 368 7.57 16.42 0.79
N SER A 369 7.27 15.77 -0.32
CA SER A 369 8.30 15.26 -1.22
C SER A 369 7.83 15.12 -2.66
N LYS A 370 8.77 15.24 -3.59
CA LYS A 370 8.63 14.86 -5.00
C LYS A 370 9.56 13.69 -5.32
N VAL A 371 9.00 12.58 -5.79
CA VAL A 371 9.76 11.36 -6.18
C VAL A 371 9.11 10.68 -7.40
N PRO A 372 9.84 9.83 -8.15
CA PRO A 372 9.24 9.05 -9.22
C PRO A 372 8.18 8.09 -8.67
N PHE A 373 7.10 7.82 -9.41
CA PHE A 373 5.97 7.02 -8.93
C PHE A 373 6.39 5.60 -8.51
N PHE A 374 7.31 4.95 -9.21
CA PHE A 374 7.85 3.66 -8.77
C PHE A 374 8.58 3.75 -7.41
N VAL A 375 9.23 4.87 -7.08
CA VAL A 375 9.81 5.09 -5.74
C VAL A 375 8.71 5.28 -4.71
N PHE A 376 7.70 6.09 -5.02
CA PHE A 376 6.55 6.31 -4.15
C PHE A 376 5.85 4.99 -3.80
N ARG A 377 5.67 4.09 -4.77
CA ARG A 377 5.15 2.73 -4.56
C ARG A 377 5.96 1.91 -3.55
N HIS A 378 7.26 2.16 -3.43
CA HIS A 378 8.08 1.54 -2.37
C HIS A 378 7.86 2.16 -0.99
N LEU A 379 7.45 3.44 -0.93
CA LEU A 379 7.18 4.17 0.32
C LEU A 379 5.83 3.75 0.90
N ILE A 380 4.77 3.72 0.10
CA ILE A 380 3.39 3.42 0.53
C ILE A 380 3.19 1.98 1.05
N ARG A 381 4.22 1.13 0.90
CA ARG A 381 4.26 -0.21 1.52
C ARG A 381 4.63 -0.17 3.00
N HIS A 382 5.20 0.95 3.48
CA HIS A 382 5.47 1.21 4.90
C HIS A 382 4.23 1.82 5.53
N ARG A 383 3.26 0.97 5.87
CA ARG A 383 1.90 1.36 6.27
C ARG A 383 1.80 2.24 7.52
N THR A 384 2.84 2.26 8.34
CA THR A 384 2.94 3.13 9.51
C THR A 384 3.43 4.54 9.15
N MET A 385 3.93 4.74 7.93
CA MET A 385 4.11 6.06 7.32
C MET A 385 2.75 6.53 6.80
N GLY A 386 2.24 7.62 7.38
CA GLY A 386 0.99 8.20 6.93
C GLY A 386 1.23 9.03 5.67
N ILE A 387 0.50 8.75 4.59
CA ILE A 387 0.46 9.58 3.38
C ILE A 387 -0.95 10.14 3.26
N TYR A 388 -1.08 11.46 3.08
CA TYR A 388 -2.37 12.14 3.17
C TYR A 388 -2.90 12.65 1.84
N GLN A 389 -2.00 13.21 1.05
CA GLN A 389 -2.31 13.78 -0.25
C GLN A 389 -1.17 13.42 -1.17
N TRP A 390 -1.53 13.07 -2.40
CA TRP A 390 -0.55 12.88 -3.45
C TRP A 390 -1.17 13.26 -4.79
N SER A 391 -0.33 13.67 -5.73
CA SER A 391 -0.76 14.00 -7.09
C SER A 391 0.36 13.71 -8.07
N PHE A 392 -0.01 13.35 -9.29
CA PHE A 392 0.96 13.22 -10.37
C PHE A 392 1.42 14.59 -10.87
N VAL A 393 2.72 14.73 -11.11
CA VAL A 393 3.33 15.91 -11.71
C VAL A 393 3.52 15.67 -13.21
N ASP A 394 3.31 16.68 -14.06
CA ASP A 394 3.57 16.58 -15.50
C ASP A 394 5.08 16.64 -15.82
N ASP A 395 5.83 15.69 -15.28
CA ASP A 395 7.28 15.54 -15.40
C ASP A 395 7.64 14.08 -15.15
N ARG A 396 8.81 13.66 -15.60
CA ARG A 396 9.26 12.27 -15.55
C ARG A 396 10.70 12.17 -15.06
N TYR A 397 10.99 11.07 -14.39
CA TYR A 397 12.34 10.69 -14.02
C TYR A 397 13.07 10.06 -15.20
N VAL A 398 14.27 10.55 -15.44
CA VAL A 398 15.19 9.94 -16.38
C VAL A 398 16.38 9.34 -15.62
N PRO A 399 16.58 8.01 -15.69
CA PRO A 399 17.71 7.38 -15.04
C PRO A 399 19.05 7.89 -15.60
N THR A 400 19.88 8.49 -14.74
CA THR A 400 21.24 8.94 -15.08
C THR A 400 22.31 7.90 -14.70
N VAL A 401 22.04 7.03 -13.72
CA VAL A 401 22.99 6.01 -13.24
C VAL A 401 22.27 4.74 -12.78
N ARG A 402 22.48 3.60 -13.47
CA ARG A 402 22.92 2.30 -12.91
C ARG A 402 22.90 1.17 -13.94
N ALA A 403 24.03 0.48 -14.08
CA ALA A 403 24.08 -0.93 -14.48
C ALA A 403 23.87 -1.85 -13.25
N GLU A 404 23.45 -3.10 -13.45
CA GLU A 404 23.15 -4.10 -12.40
C GLU A 404 24.30 -4.32 -11.38
N THR A 405 25.51 -3.89 -11.72
CA THR A 405 26.76 -4.07 -10.97
C THR A 405 27.21 -2.84 -10.18
N GLY A 406 26.45 -1.73 -10.21
CA GLY A 406 26.86 -0.47 -9.58
C GLY A 406 27.88 0.34 -10.41
N LYS A 407 28.11 -0.04 -11.67
CA LYS A 407 28.87 0.77 -12.64
C LYS A 407 27.97 1.83 -13.29
N GLU A 408 28.57 2.94 -13.70
CA GLU A 408 27.91 3.96 -14.52
C GLU A 408 27.36 3.33 -15.81
N LEU A 409 26.21 3.84 -16.24
CA LEU A 409 25.69 3.51 -17.57
C LEU A 409 26.70 4.01 -18.62
N SER A 410 26.81 3.28 -19.74
CA SER A 410 27.53 3.83 -20.89
C SER A 410 26.83 5.12 -21.34
N LYS A 411 27.57 6.06 -21.93
CA LYS A 411 26.96 7.29 -22.50
C LYS A 411 25.82 6.96 -23.48
N MET A 412 25.98 5.89 -24.27
CA MET A 412 24.94 5.40 -25.18
C MET A 412 23.67 4.98 -24.43
N ALA A 413 23.80 4.17 -23.37
CA ALA A 413 22.66 3.75 -22.56
C ALA A 413 21.99 4.92 -21.82
N GLN A 414 22.74 5.94 -21.42
CA GLN A 414 22.18 7.18 -20.85
C GLN A 414 21.35 7.95 -21.88
N THR A 415 21.91 8.19 -23.07
CA THR A 415 21.20 8.87 -24.16
C THR A 415 19.94 8.12 -24.58
N GLU A 416 19.99 6.79 -24.63
CA GLU A 416 18.80 5.99 -24.93
C GLU A 416 17.77 6.03 -23.80
N SER A 417 18.19 5.97 -22.54
CA SER A 417 17.32 6.16 -21.36
C SER A 417 16.57 7.49 -21.42
N GLU A 418 17.28 8.58 -21.73
CA GLU A 418 16.70 9.92 -21.95
C GLU A 418 15.70 9.92 -23.10
N SER A 419 16.10 9.38 -24.26
CA SER A 419 15.30 9.36 -25.48
C SER A 419 14.02 8.54 -25.31
N TYR A 420 14.12 7.27 -24.89
CA TYR A 420 12.97 6.40 -24.70
C TYR A 420 12.07 6.84 -23.54
N GLY A 421 12.65 7.45 -22.51
CA GLY A 421 11.90 8.10 -21.43
C GLY A 421 11.03 9.25 -21.93
N GLU A 422 11.58 10.13 -22.78
CA GLU A 422 10.82 11.22 -23.40
C GLU A 422 9.77 10.72 -24.39
N MET A 423 10.15 9.80 -25.28
CA MET A 423 9.23 9.26 -26.28
C MET A 423 8.03 8.60 -25.60
N SER A 424 8.26 7.73 -24.63
CA SER A 424 7.18 7.04 -23.90
C SER A 424 6.25 8.01 -23.18
N TYR A 425 6.79 9.09 -22.59
CA TYR A 425 5.99 10.09 -21.90
C TYR A 425 5.17 10.97 -22.86
N SER A 426 5.80 11.46 -23.93
CA SER A 426 5.11 12.25 -24.97
C SER A 426 4.03 11.44 -25.69
N GLU A 427 4.29 10.15 -25.93
CA GLU A 427 3.29 9.23 -26.46
C GLU A 427 2.10 9.07 -25.51
N SER A 428 2.33 8.93 -24.19
CA SER A 428 1.24 8.89 -23.21
C SER A 428 0.42 10.18 -23.21
N GLN A 429 1.05 11.36 -23.29
CA GLN A 429 0.32 12.63 -23.36
C GLN A 429 -0.59 12.68 -24.60
N LYS A 430 -0.07 12.30 -25.77
CA LYS A 430 -0.85 12.23 -27.02
C LYS A 430 -1.97 11.19 -26.93
N GLY A 431 -1.67 10.02 -26.36
CA GLY A 431 -2.61 8.93 -26.19
C GLY A 431 -3.77 9.29 -25.28
N CYS A 432 -3.54 10.04 -24.19
CA CYS A 432 -4.62 10.47 -23.31
C CYS A 432 -5.58 11.41 -24.06
N LEU A 433 -5.04 12.35 -24.83
CA LEU A 433 -5.86 13.25 -25.65
C LEU A 433 -6.68 12.49 -26.72
N GLU A 434 -6.11 11.44 -27.32
CA GLU A 434 -6.81 10.58 -28.28
C GLU A 434 -7.91 9.76 -27.60
N LEU A 435 -7.59 9.09 -26.49
CA LEU A 435 -8.53 8.26 -25.73
C LEU A 435 -9.68 9.08 -25.14
N ARG A 436 -9.42 10.31 -24.69
CA ARG A 436 -10.47 11.23 -24.23
C ARG A 436 -11.47 11.55 -25.33
N LYS A 437 -11.03 11.71 -26.59
CA LYS A 437 -11.93 11.92 -27.73
C LYS A 437 -12.79 10.69 -28.02
N LEU A 438 -12.31 9.50 -27.66
CA LEU A 438 -13.04 8.24 -27.77
C LEU A 438 -13.97 7.97 -26.56
N GLY A 439 -13.96 8.84 -25.55
CA GLY A 439 -14.82 8.73 -24.37
C GLY A 439 -14.18 8.11 -23.14
N LEU A 440 -12.85 7.92 -23.11
CA LEU A 440 -12.14 7.53 -21.89
C LEU A 440 -12.24 8.67 -20.84
N PRO A 441 -12.74 8.40 -19.61
CA PRO A 441 -12.74 9.37 -18.53
C PRO A 441 -11.34 9.86 -18.15
N GLU A 442 -11.25 11.07 -17.60
CA GLU A 442 -9.97 11.67 -17.18
C GLU A 442 -9.24 10.80 -16.15
N ASP A 443 -9.95 10.23 -15.19
CA ASP A 443 -9.35 9.42 -14.12
C ASP A 443 -8.66 8.16 -14.67
N LEU A 444 -9.18 7.61 -15.78
CA LEU A 444 -8.61 6.46 -16.47
C LEU A 444 -7.46 6.82 -17.42
N CYS A 445 -7.22 8.10 -17.74
CA CYS A 445 -6.05 8.48 -18.52
C CYS A 445 -4.73 8.13 -17.82
N SER A 446 -4.73 8.03 -16.49
CA SER A 446 -3.57 7.61 -15.70
C SER A 446 -3.01 6.24 -16.13
N LEU A 447 -3.88 5.35 -16.66
CA LEU A 447 -3.55 4.00 -17.09
C LEU A 447 -2.41 3.94 -18.12
N ILE A 448 -2.30 4.92 -19.02
CA ILE A 448 -1.28 4.90 -20.07
C ILE A 448 0.01 5.62 -19.70
N TYR A 449 0.04 6.32 -18.56
CA TYR A 449 1.23 7.05 -18.14
C TYR A 449 2.27 6.10 -17.55
N PRO A 450 3.56 6.33 -17.84
CA PRO A 450 4.63 5.49 -17.34
C PRO A 450 4.86 5.67 -15.83
N VAL A 451 5.32 4.62 -15.16
CA VAL A 451 5.58 4.64 -13.70
C VAL A 451 6.81 5.47 -13.29
N ASN A 452 7.59 5.99 -14.24
CA ASN A 452 8.65 6.97 -14.00
C ASN A 452 8.14 8.41 -13.90
N ARG A 453 6.84 8.67 -14.11
CA ARG A 453 6.23 9.98 -13.84
C ARG A 453 6.45 10.39 -12.38
N TYR A 454 6.66 11.67 -12.14
CA TYR A 454 6.81 12.20 -10.79
C TYR A 454 5.48 12.24 -10.04
N VAL A 455 5.56 12.04 -8.73
CA VAL A 455 4.47 12.34 -7.80
C VAL A 455 4.97 13.28 -6.71
N GLU A 456 4.10 14.20 -6.33
CA GLU A 456 4.25 15.03 -5.15
C GLU A 456 3.27 14.56 -4.08
N PHE A 457 3.74 14.46 -2.84
CA PHE A 457 2.93 13.97 -1.73
C PHE A 457 3.32 14.59 -0.39
N SER A 458 2.37 14.57 0.54
CA SER A 458 2.57 14.90 1.94
C SER A 458 2.44 13.67 2.82
N GLY A 459 3.28 13.57 3.85
CA GLY A 459 3.27 12.45 4.76
C GLY A 459 3.85 12.74 6.13
N ARG A 460 3.73 11.74 7.01
CA ARG A 460 4.33 11.72 8.34
C ARG A 460 4.92 10.38 8.69
N VAL A 461 5.89 10.38 9.59
CA VAL A 461 6.47 9.16 10.16
C VAL A 461 7.05 9.43 11.55
N ASP A 462 6.78 8.55 12.51
CA ASP A 462 7.44 8.59 13.82
C ASP A 462 8.84 7.97 13.78
N ILE A 463 9.65 8.22 14.81
CA ILE A 463 11.05 7.76 14.83
C ILE A 463 11.15 6.23 14.79
N HIS A 464 10.28 5.50 15.50
CA HIS A 464 10.30 4.04 15.51
C HIS A 464 10.13 3.48 14.09
N ASN A 465 9.11 3.96 13.38
CA ASN A 465 8.79 3.55 12.02
C ASN A 465 9.77 4.09 10.97
N LEU A 466 10.32 5.28 11.20
CA LEU A 466 11.38 5.85 10.36
C LEU A 466 12.63 4.98 10.42
N VAL A 467 13.06 4.55 11.61
CA VAL A 467 14.23 3.67 11.75
C VAL A 467 14.01 2.33 11.03
N HIS A 468 12.81 1.76 11.12
CA HIS A 468 12.46 0.55 10.38
C HIS A 468 12.54 0.76 8.86
N PHE A 469 11.95 1.86 8.37
CA PHE A 469 12.03 2.26 6.97
C PHE A 469 13.49 2.40 6.50
N LEU A 470 14.30 3.16 7.23
CA LEU A 470 15.70 3.41 6.91
C LEU A 470 16.50 2.11 6.88
N ALA A 471 16.33 1.21 7.86
CA ALA A 471 17.03 -0.07 7.88
C ALA A 471 16.77 -0.93 6.62
N LEU A 472 15.56 -0.89 6.07
CA LEU A 472 15.20 -1.60 4.85
C LEU A 472 15.62 -0.85 3.58
N ARG A 473 15.52 0.48 3.58
CA ARG A 473 15.66 1.31 2.37
C ARG A 473 17.03 1.92 2.18
N THR A 474 17.94 1.89 3.17
CA THR A 474 19.36 2.21 2.96
C THR A 474 20.20 0.98 2.59
N ASN A 475 19.64 -0.23 2.70
CA ASN A 475 20.31 -1.49 2.37
C ASN A 475 20.81 -1.48 0.90
N PRO A 476 22.06 -1.90 0.60
CA PRO A 476 22.59 -1.95 -0.77
C PRO A 476 21.76 -2.74 -1.78
N ALA A 477 20.97 -3.72 -1.33
CA ALA A 477 20.05 -4.50 -2.16
C ALA A 477 18.73 -3.78 -2.46
N ALA A 478 18.41 -2.67 -1.78
CA ALA A 478 17.27 -1.82 -2.14
C ALA A 478 17.57 -1.04 -3.43
N GLN A 479 16.53 -0.69 -4.19
CA GLN A 479 16.68 0.08 -5.43
C GLN A 479 17.39 1.41 -5.15
N TYR A 480 18.35 1.79 -6.00
CA TYR A 480 19.18 2.99 -5.81
C TYR A 480 18.35 4.24 -5.54
N GLU A 481 17.32 4.45 -6.34
CA GLU A 481 16.41 5.58 -6.25
C GLU A 481 15.74 5.69 -4.88
N THR A 482 15.25 4.56 -4.36
CA THR A 482 14.67 4.51 -3.02
C THR A 482 15.73 4.71 -1.94
N ARG A 483 16.97 4.26 -2.16
CA ARG A 483 18.06 4.51 -1.21
C ARG A 483 18.43 5.97 -1.12
N MET A 484 18.45 6.71 -2.24
CA MET A 484 18.78 8.12 -2.20
C MET A 484 17.71 8.91 -1.43
N PHE A 485 16.44 8.60 -1.65
CA PHE A 485 15.36 9.14 -0.82
C PHE A 485 15.53 8.80 0.67
N ALA A 486 15.85 7.53 0.99
CA ALA A 486 16.09 7.11 2.36
C ALA A 486 17.30 7.81 3.00
N LYS A 487 18.39 8.03 2.25
CA LYS A 487 19.56 8.80 2.71
C LYS A 487 19.21 10.26 3.01
N ALA A 488 18.40 10.89 2.16
CA ALA A 488 17.92 12.25 2.42
C ALA A 488 17.09 12.33 3.72
N LEU A 489 16.13 11.41 3.91
CA LEU A 489 15.38 11.31 5.16
C LEU A 489 16.26 11.00 6.38
N LYS A 490 17.30 10.19 6.21
CA LYS A 490 18.27 9.88 7.27
C LYS A 490 19.06 11.12 7.68
N GLY A 491 19.51 11.94 6.73
CA GLY A 491 20.19 13.20 7.02
C GLY A 491 19.30 14.19 7.78
N LEU A 492 18.02 14.26 7.40
CA LEU A 492 17.00 15.03 8.12
C LEU A 492 16.78 14.52 9.56
N PHE A 493 16.74 13.20 9.75
CA PHE A 493 16.65 12.58 11.08
C PHE A 493 17.86 12.89 11.97
N GLU A 494 19.08 12.84 11.42
CA GLU A 494 20.30 13.19 12.13
C GLU A 494 20.31 14.66 12.59
N GLN A 495 19.73 15.56 11.80
CA GLN A 495 19.64 16.98 12.16
C GLN A 495 18.56 17.28 13.18
N TRP A 496 17.40 16.64 13.04
CA TRP A 496 16.25 16.90 13.92
C TRP A 496 16.51 16.42 15.35
N VAL A 497 17.01 15.20 15.55
CA VAL A 497 17.25 14.62 16.88
C VAL A 497 18.59 13.87 16.95
N PRO A 498 19.73 14.59 16.88
CA PRO A 498 21.06 14.01 16.69
C PRO A 498 21.46 12.97 17.74
N ALA A 499 21.10 13.18 19.01
CA ALA A 499 21.41 12.22 20.07
C ALA A 499 20.63 10.90 19.93
N ILE A 500 19.35 10.97 19.55
CA ILE A 500 18.52 9.79 19.27
C ILE A 500 19.11 9.03 18.07
N TYR A 501 19.43 9.75 16.98
CA TYR A 501 20.07 9.15 15.81
C TYR A 501 21.38 8.43 16.17
N LYS A 502 22.29 9.10 16.88
CA LYS A 502 23.56 8.52 17.35
C LYS A 502 23.33 7.27 18.19
N ALA A 503 22.33 7.27 19.07
CA ALA A 503 21.97 6.12 19.88
C ALA A 503 21.49 4.92 19.04
N PHE A 504 20.66 5.14 18.01
CA PHE A 504 20.25 4.07 17.08
C PHE A 504 21.43 3.51 16.28
N VAL A 505 22.37 4.35 15.85
CA VAL A 505 23.60 3.93 15.17
C VAL A 505 24.52 3.12 16.11
N ALA A 506 24.75 3.62 17.33
CA ALA A 506 25.58 2.94 18.33
C ALA A 506 25.05 1.54 18.69
N ASN A 507 23.72 1.39 18.75
CA ASN A 507 23.04 0.13 19.01
C ASN A 507 22.83 -0.74 17.75
N LYS A 508 23.45 -0.39 16.61
CA LYS A 508 23.36 -1.13 15.34
C LYS A 508 21.92 -1.33 14.83
N ARG A 509 21.00 -0.45 15.23
CA ARG A 509 19.62 -0.41 14.73
C ARG A 509 19.53 0.40 13.43
N LEU A 510 20.50 1.26 13.18
CA LEU A 510 20.74 1.94 11.91
C LEU A 510 22.18 1.73 11.45
N GLN A 511 22.38 1.65 10.13
CA GLN A 511 23.72 1.52 9.55
C GLN A 511 24.46 2.86 9.57
N ASP A 512 25.78 2.81 9.83
CA ASP A 512 26.67 3.96 9.73
C ASP A 512 27.26 4.02 8.31
N ASP A 513 26.93 5.06 7.56
CA ASP A 513 27.35 5.18 6.15
C ASP A 513 28.88 5.39 6.03
N LYS A 514 29.53 5.97 7.06
CA LYS A 514 30.99 6.19 7.08
C LYS A 514 31.79 4.89 7.14
N LYS A 515 31.16 3.77 7.54
CA LYS A 515 31.79 2.44 7.53
C LYS A 515 31.61 1.72 6.20
N LEU A 516 30.57 2.04 5.43
CA LEU A 516 30.30 1.45 4.13
C LEU A 516 31.23 1.99 3.04
N GLU A 517 31.53 3.29 3.06
CA GLU A 517 32.48 3.92 2.12
C GLU A 517 33.94 3.48 2.31
N LYS A 518 34.27 2.86 3.46
CA LYS A 518 35.59 2.23 3.69
C LYS A 518 35.65 0.76 3.31
N ALA A 519 34.49 0.13 3.06
CA ALA A 519 34.38 -1.30 2.78
C ALA A 519 33.99 -1.59 1.31
N ALA A 520 33.46 -0.60 0.60
CA ALA A 520 33.31 -0.56 -0.86
C ALA A 520 34.57 0.05 -1.48
#